data_AF-A0A350NPT3-F1
#
_entry.id   AF-A0A350NPT3-F1
#
_cell.length_a   1.000
_cell.length_b   1.000
_cell.length_c   1.000
_cell.angle_alpha   90.00
_cell.angle_beta   90.00
_cell.angle_gamma   90.00
#
_symmetry.space_group_name_H-M   'P 1'
#
loop_
_entity.id
_entity.type
_entity.pdbx_description
1 polymer ?
#
loop_
_entity_poly.entity_id
_entity_poly.type
_entity_poly.pdbx_seq_one_letter_code
_entity_poly.pdbx_strand_id
1 'polypeptide(L)'
;DEEYVGFIGLITTAVQIKNLNLADVDITGYNRVGGLVGEVKDVPTFLADNCSVTGAIKGSIFTGGMFGRLSGTVSNCHTDTTTVAIIINDDSFNLGGFAGSAAGATITHCYAIGNVTGNNKFGGLLGSATDSSINQCYALGDVIRLPRNALNTAIGGFVGYLAYGCQITDCYSRGDVEGREDLGGFCGYLVQSIIERCYSTGSVPVPFADRGGFVGYRSTSVEAVITDCYYDSETS
;
A
#
# COMPACT_ATOMS: atom_id res chain seq x y z
N ASP A 1 -16.82 3.35 15.55
CA ASP A 1 -16.21 2.05 15.88
C ASP A 1 -16.58 0.95 14.87
N GLU A 2 -16.68 1.26 13.58
CA GLU A 2 -17.00 0.21 12.58
C GLU A 2 -15.73 -0.52 12.15
N GLU A 3 -15.69 -1.83 12.42
CA GLU A 3 -14.63 -2.72 11.96
C GLU A 3 -15.10 -3.55 10.77
N TYR A 4 -14.18 -3.99 9.92
CA TYR A 4 -14.45 -4.85 8.75
C TYR A 4 -15.45 -4.20 7.79
N VAL A 5 -15.05 -3.07 7.22
CA VAL A 5 -15.93 -2.25 6.39
C VAL A 5 -15.56 -2.40 4.91
N GLY A 6 -16.56 -2.69 4.08
CA GLY A 6 -16.45 -2.83 2.63
C GLY A 6 -17.71 -3.45 2.04
N PHE A 7 -17.74 -3.67 0.72
CA PHE A 7 -18.82 -4.42 0.09
C PHE A 7 -18.99 -5.82 0.72
N ILE A 8 -17.86 -6.45 1.09
CA ILE A 8 -17.83 -7.60 2.00
C ILE A 8 -16.98 -7.23 3.21
N GLY A 9 -17.51 -7.35 4.42
CA GLY A 9 -16.74 -6.99 5.61
C GLY A 9 -15.55 -7.91 5.89
N LEU A 10 -15.82 -9.21 5.99
CA LEU A 10 -14.82 -10.22 6.38
C LEU A 10 -14.99 -11.51 5.57
N ILE A 11 -13.89 -12.04 5.07
CA ILE A 11 -13.79 -13.34 4.40
C ILE A 11 -12.85 -14.24 5.20
N THR A 12 -13.36 -15.40 5.62
CA THR A 12 -12.60 -16.43 6.38
C THR A 12 -12.59 -17.79 5.68
N THR A 13 -13.22 -17.89 4.52
CA THR A 13 -13.32 -19.12 3.72
C THR A 13 -13.08 -18.82 2.25
N ALA A 14 -12.86 -19.86 1.46
CA ALA A 14 -12.60 -19.73 0.03
C ALA A 14 -13.77 -19.00 -0.68
N VAL A 15 -13.45 -17.87 -1.31
CA VAL A 15 -14.39 -17.07 -2.09
C VAL A 15 -13.66 -16.62 -3.37
N GLN A 16 -14.40 -16.58 -4.48
CA GLN A 16 -13.95 -15.94 -5.71
C GLN A 16 -14.82 -14.72 -5.99
N ILE A 17 -14.20 -13.56 -6.18
CA ILE A 17 -14.86 -12.32 -6.59
C ILE A 17 -14.34 -11.99 -7.99
N LYS A 18 -15.23 -11.96 -8.99
CA LYS A 18 -14.83 -11.71 -10.37
C LYS A 18 -15.76 -10.72 -11.05
N ASN A 19 -15.20 -9.84 -11.89
CA ASN A 19 -15.96 -8.90 -12.71
C ASN A 19 -16.87 -7.97 -11.89
N LEU A 20 -16.43 -7.59 -10.68
CA LEU A 20 -17.19 -6.74 -9.78
C LEU A 20 -16.58 -5.34 -9.73
N ASN A 21 -17.37 -4.34 -10.12
CA ASN A 21 -16.93 -2.95 -10.18
C ASN A 21 -17.83 -2.10 -9.28
N LEU A 22 -17.24 -1.47 -8.29
CA LEU A 22 -17.91 -0.58 -7.35
C LEU A 22 -17.58 0.86 -7.75
N ALA A 23 -18.60 1.62 -8.15
CA ALA A 23 -18.45 3.01 -8.57
C ALA A 23 -18.90 3.97 -7.47
N ASP A 24 -18.19 5.09 -7.34
CA ASP A 24 -18.56 6.23 -6.49
C ASP A 24 -18.89 5.86 -5.03
N VAL A 25 -18.07 4.98 -4.43
CA VAL A 25 -18.25 4.59 -3.03
C VAL A 25 -17.87 5.76 -2.11
N ASP A 26 -18.58 5.94 -0.99
CA ASP A 26 -18.17 6.81 0.12
C ASP A 26 -18.19 5.96 1.39
N ILE A 27 -17.04 5.36 1.70
CA ILE A 27 -16.91 4.40 2.79
C ILE A 27 -16.08 5.03 3.89
N THR A 28 -16.63 5.05 5.09
CA THR A 28 -15.93 5.47 6.30
C THR A 28 -16.00 4.36 7.33
N GLY A 29 -14.84 3.88 7.77
CA GLY A 29 -14.73 2.87 8.83
C GLY A 29 -13.62 3.22 9.82
N TYR A 30 -13.41 2.35 10.81
CA TYR A 30 -12.32 2.49 11.76
C TYR A 30 -11.17 1.52 11.45
N ASN A 31 -11.45 0.23 11.39
CA ASN A 31 -10.43 -0.82 11.36
C ASN A 31 -10.73 -1.83 10.25
N ARG A 32 -9.75 -2.14 9.40
CA ARG A 32 -9.89 -3.02 8.23
C ARG A 32 -10.96 -2.50 7.29
N VAL A 33 -10.61 -1.44 6.59
CA VAL A 33 -11.51 -0.73 5.68
C VAL A 33 -11.01 -0.93 4.25
N GLY A 34 -11.84 -1.53 3.41
CA GLY A 34 -11.58 -1.74 1.99
C GLY A 34 -12.82 -1.48 1.18
N GLY A 35 -12.70 -0.91 -0.02
CA GLY A 35 -13.85 -0.73 -0.89
C GLY A 35 -14.55 -2.04 -1.26
N LEU A 36 -13.75 -3.04 -1.63
CA LEU A 36 -14.23 -4.36 -2.01
C LEU A 36 -14.37 -5.27 -0.78
N VAL A 37 -13.30 -5.43 0.00
CA VAL A 37 -13.30 -6.28 1.20
C VAL A 37 -12.60 -5.62 2.37
N GLY A 38 -13.23 -5.59 3.55
CA GLY A 38 -12.58 -5.12 4.78
C GLY A 38 -11.36 -5.98 5.15
N GLU A 39 -11.55 -7.28 5.34
CA GLU A 39 -10.45 -8.24 5.54
C GLU A 39 -10.68 -9.58 4.84
N VAL A 40 -9.62 -10.10 4.22
CA VAL A 40 -9.46 -11.52 3.86
C VAL A 40 -8.49 -12.15 4.85
N LYS A 41 -9.01 -12.94 5.80
CA LYS A 41 -8.22 -13.45 6.93
C LYS A 41 -7.71 -14.85 6.67
N ASP A 42 -6.42 -14.94 6.36
CA ASP A 42 -5.66 -16.18 6.26
C ASP A 42 -6.31 -17.21 5.30
N VAL A 43 -6.74 -16.74 4.13
CA VAL A 43 -7.40 -17.55 3.09
C VAL A 43 -6.54 -17.60 1.82
N PRO A 44 -5.56 -18.51 1.71
CA PRO A 44 -4.68 -18.61 0.53
C PRO A 44 -5.42 -18.87 -0.79
N THR A 45 -6.62 -19.46 -0.71
CA THR A 45 -7.47 -19.80 -1.86
C THR A 45 -8.44 -18.69 -2.26
N PHE A 46 -8.46 -17.55 -1.55
CA PHE A 46 -9.21 -16.38 -1.97
C PHE A 46 -8.71 -15.91 -3.34
N LEU A 47 -9.63 -15.52 -4.20
CA LEU A 47 -9.34 -14.96 -5.52
C LEU A 47 -10.20 -13.73 -5.77
N ALA A 48 -9.58 -12.59 -6.04
CA ALA A 48 -10.22 -11.45 -6.69
C ALA A 48 -9.62 -11.25 -8.09
N ASP A 49 -10.46 -11.23 -9.12
CA ASP A 49 -10.01 -11.07 -10.51
C ASP A 49 -10.90 -10.10 -11.28
N ASN A 50 -10.29 -9.18 -12.04
CA ASN A 50 -11.01 -8.20 -12.85
C ASN A 50 -12.06 -7.40 -12.04
N CYS A 51 -11.63 -6.81 -10.92
CA CYS A 51 -12.49 -6.01 -10.06
C CYS A 51 -11.99 -4.57 -9.96
N SER A 52 -12.89 -3.63 -9.68
CA SER A 52 -12.51 -2.23 -9.50
C SER A 52 -13.30 -1.52 -8.41
N VAL A 53 -12.66 -0.50 -7.82
CA VAL A 53 -13.29 0.41 -6.86
C VAL A 53 -12.91 1.85 -7.19
N THR A 54 -13.91 2.73 -7.28
CA THR A 54 -13.71 4.20 -7.37
C THR A 54 -14.47 4.91 -6.27
N GLY A 55 -14.00 6.11 -5.87
CA GLY A 55 -14.67 6.95 -4.87
C GLY A 55 -13.76 7.38 -3.72
N ALA A 56 -14.30 7.45 -2.51
CA ALA A 56 -13.60 7.88 -1.30
C ALA A 56 -13.63 6.80 -0.22
N ILE A 57 -12.46 6.50 0.35
CA ILE A 57 -12.30 5.57 1.46
C ILE A 57 -11.63 6.30 2.62
N LYS A 58 -12.24 6.25 3.80
CA LYS A 58 -11.71 6.82 5.04
C LYS A 58 -11.62 5.75 6.11
N GLY A 59 -10.45 5.62 6.73
CA GLY A 59 -10.24 4.61 7.77
C GLY A 59 -9.02 4.91 8.63
N SER A 60 -8.91 4.25 9.77
CA SER A 60 -7.80 4.48 10.72
C SER A 60 -6.76 3.37 10.56
N ILE A 61 -7.13 2.13 10.85
CA ILE A 61 -6.23 0.97 10.92
C ILE A 61 -6.49 0.06 9.73
N PHE A 62 -5.43 -0.36 9.00
CA PHE A 62 -5.52 -1.21 7.80
C PHE A 62 -6.57 -0.72 6.81
N THR A 63 -6.26 0.35 6.10
CA THR A 63 -7.20 0.97 5.14
C THR A 63 -6.63 0.95 3.74
N GLY A 64 -7.42 0.51 2.76
CA GLY A 64 -7.06 0.69 1.36
C GLY A 64 -8.22 0.75 0.41
N GLY A 65 -7.94 1.16 -0.83
CA GLY A 65 -8.97 1.40 -1.83
C GLY A 65 -9.82 0.17 -2.13
N MET A 66 -9.20 -1.01 -2.23
CA MET A 66 -9.91 -2.28 -2.44
C MET A 66 -9.97 -3.14 -1.18
N PHE A 67 -8.86 -3.24 -0.43
CA PHE A 67 -8.74 -4.16 0.70
C PHE A 67 -8.22 -3.45 1.96
N GLY A 68 -8.85 -3.71 3.11
CA GLY A 68 -8.24 -3.30 4.38
C GLY A 68 -7.02 -4.16 4.70
N ARG A 69 -7.25 -5.48 4.85
CA ARG A 69 -6.19 -6.50 4.98
C ARG A 69 -6.41 -7.64 4.00
N LEU A 70 -5.35 -8.04 3.31
CA LEU A 70 -5.40 -8.99 2.19
C LEU A 70 -4.51 -10.21 2.45
N SER A 71 -5.07 -11.39 2.21
CA SER A 71 -4.36 -12.66 1.97
C SER A 71 -4.96 -13.32 0.72
N GLY A 72 -4.26 -14.28 0.11
CA GLY A 72 -4.72 -14.95 -1.11
C GLY A 72 -4.29 -14.26 -2.40
N THR A 73 -5.00 -14.52 -3.50
CA THR A 73 -4.60 -14.09 -4.85
C THR A 73 -5.47 -12.95 -5.38
N VAL A 74 -4.85 -11.91 -5.93
CA VAL A 74 -5.53 -10.81 -6.61
C VAL A 74 -4.88 -10.54 -7.96
N SER A 75 -5.69 -10.50 -9.01
CA SER A 75 -5.24 -10.28 -10.38
C SER A 75 -6.11 -9.28 -11.13
N ASN A 76 -5.52 -8.49 -12.03
CA ASN A 76 -6.25 -7.61 -12.96
C ASN A 76 -7.22 -6.64 -12.25
N CYS A 77 -6.90 -6.23 -11.02
CA CYS A 77 -7.76 -5.38 -10.21
C CYS A 77 -7.21 -3.97 -10.13
N HIS A 78 -8.08 -2.97 -9.99
CA HIS A 78 -7.62 -1.60 -9.88
C HIS A 78 -8.49 -0.72 -9.02
N THR A 79 -7.92 0.39 -8.56
CA THR A 79 -8.67 1.39 -7.81
C THR A 79 -8.26 2.81 -8.13
N ASP A 80 -9.29 3.65 -8.23
CA ASP A 80 -9.19 5.10 -8.29
C ASP A 80 -9.97 5.67 -7.10
N THR A 81 -9.41 5.46 -5.91
CA THR A 81 -9.99 5.94 -4.65
C THR A 81 -9.09 6.95 -3.99
N THR A 82 -9.68 8.04 -3.51
CA THR A 82 -8.99 8.89 -2.54
C THR A 82 -9.05 8.20 -1.18
N THR A 83 -7.90 7.75 -0.68
CA THR A 83 -7.79 7.04 0.60
C THR A 83 -7.23 7.95 1.67
N VAL A 84 -7.99 8.22 2.74
CA VAL A 84 -7.60 9.18 3.78
C VAL A 84 -7.62 8.54 5.17
N ALA A 85 -6.54 8.72 5.92
CA ALA A 85 -6.46 8.33 7.32
C ALA A 85 -7.42 9.15 8.19
N ILE A 86 -8.17 8.47 9.04
CA ILE A 86 -8.84 9.06 10.19
C ILE A 86 -7.90 8.92 11.38
N ILE A 87 -7.41 10.04 11.91
CA ILE A 87 -6.51 10.05 13.06
C ILE A 87 -7.34 10.09 14.33
N ILE A 88 -7.26 9.03 15.14
CA ILE A 88 -8.01 8.94 16.41
C ILE A 88 -7.05 8.92 17.61
N ASN A 89 -5.82 8.48 17.40
CA ASN A 89 -4.75 8.37 18.41
C ASN A 89 -3.36 8.26 17.75
N ASP A 90 -2.34 7.87 18.53
CA ASP A 90 -0.96 7.63 18.09
C ASP A 90 -0.73 6.25 17.44
N ASP A 91 -1.77 5.51 17.08
CA ASP A 91 -1.65 4.11 16.66
C ASP A 91 -0.93 3.92 15.30
N SER A 92 -0.50 2.68 15.07
CA SER A 92 0.11 2.26 13.80
C SER A 92 -0.95 2.21 12.70
N PHE A 93 -0.88 3.17 11.78
CA PHE A 93 -1.76 3.23 10.61
C PHE A 93 -1.06 2.61 9.40
N ASN A 94 -1.68 1.58 8.83
CA ASN A 94 -1.28 0.96 7.57
C ASN A 94 -2.26 1.37 6.48
N LEU A 95 -1.82 2.25 5.58
CA LEU A 95 -2.66 2.77 4.49
C LEU A 95 -2.04 2.50 3.13
N GLY A 96 -2.81 1.93 2.21
CA GLY A 96 -2.39 1.77 0.82
C GLY A 96 -3.48 2.14 -0.15
N GLY A 97 -3.15 2.72 -1.30
CA GLY A 97 -4.16 3.05 -2.30
C GLY A 97 -4.90 1.81 -2.79
N PHE A 98 -4.24 0.65 -2.85
CA PHE A 98 -4.86 -0.63 -3.18
C PHE A 98 -5.26 -1.43 -1.94
N ALA A 99 -4.30 -1.66 -1.02
CA ALA A 99 -4.56 -2.37 0.22
C ALA A 99 -3.80 -1.79 1.42
N GLY A 100 -4.46 -1.75 2.58
CA GLY A 100 -3.82 -1.31 3.82
C GLY A 100 -2.65 -2.23 4.22
N SER A 101 -2.87 -3.54 4.17
CA SER A 101 -1.84 -4.54 4.42
C SER A 101 -2.03 -5.80 3.58
N ALA A 102 -0.94 -6.36 3.07
CA ALA A 102 -0.88 -7.66 2.41
C ALA A 102 -0.05 -8.65 3.25
N ALA A 103 -0.59 -9.82 3.54
CA ALA A 103 0.10 -10.86 4.30
C ALA A 103 -0.13 -12.23 3.65
N GLY A 104 0.93 -12.87 3.14
CA GLY A 104 0.79 -14.12 2.39
C GLY A 104 -0.02 -13.95 1.10
N ALA A 105 0.05 -12.78 0.47
CA ALA A 105 -0.75 -12.44 -0.71
C ALA A 105 0.07 -12.55 -2.00
N THR A 106 -0.62 -12.83 -3.11
CA THR A 106 -0.09 -12.70 -4.47
C THR A 106 -0.90 -11.64 -5.22
N ILE A 107 -0.24 -10.57 -5.66
CA ILE A 107 -0.88 -9.42 -6.33
C ILE A 107 -0.23 -9.25 -7.69
N THR A 108 -1.01 -9.36 -8.77
CA THR A 108 -0.50 -9.33 -10.15
C THR A 108 -1.34 -8.44 -11.05
N HIS A 109 -0.72 -7.68 -11.96
CA HIS A 109 -1.45 -6.81 -12.90
C HIS A 109 -2.45 -5.86 -12.22
N CYS A 110 -2.09 -5.35 -11.04
CA CYS A 110 -2.97 -4.50 -10.25
C CYS A 110 -2.43 -3.08 -10.12
N TYR A 111 -3.31 -2.10 -9.93
CA TYR A 111 -2.86 -0.72 -9.79
C TYR A 111 -3.78 0.17 -8.94
N ALA A 112 -3.18 1.21 -8.38
CA ALA A 112 -3.88 2.28 -7.67
C ALA A 112 -3.49 3.65 -8.24
N ILE A 113 -4.47 4.48 -8.59
CA ILE A 113 -4.21 5.81 -9.17
C ILE A 113 -4.69 6.98 -8.30
N GLY A 114 -5.55 6.72 -7.32
CA GLY A 114 -6.04 7.74 -6.41
C GLY A 114 -5.05 8.06 -5.29
N ASN A 115 -5.13 9.28 -4.76
CA ASN A 115 -4.21 9.79 -3.76
C ASN A 115 -4.40 9.10 -2.39
N VAL A 116 -3.29 8.94 -1.66
CA VAL A 116 -3.25 8.37 -0.31
C VAL A 116 -2.77 9.44 0.66
N THR A 117 -3.59 9.77 1.65
CA THR A 117 -3.24 10.72 2.70
C THR A 117 -3.17 10.02 4.04
N GLY A 118 -1.97 9.87 4.61
CA GLY A 118 -1.70 9.00 5.77
C GLY A 118 -0.75 9.62 6.80
N ASN A 119 -0.32 8.83 7.79
CA ASN A 119 0.58 9.34 8.83
C ASN A 119 1.72 8.38 9.27
N ASN A 120 1.54 7.06 9.28
CA ASN A 120 2.55 6.13 9.82
C ASN A 120 3.21 5.25 8.75
N LYS A 121 2.59 4.12 8.39
CA LYS A 121 3.08 3.19 7.36
C LYS A 121 2.16 3.26 6.17
N PHE A 122 2.54 4.01 5.14
CA PHE A 122 1.65 4.16 4.00
C PHE A 122 2.37 4.29 2.67
N GLY A 123 1.68 3.84 1.63
CA GLY A 123 2.20 3.95 0.27
C GLY A 123 1.13 3.91 -0.80
N GLY A 124 1.53 4.19 -2.04
CA GLY A 124 0.58 4.36 -3.15
C GLY A 124 -0.17 3.08 -3.50
N LEU A 125 0.49 1.91 -3.47
CA LEU A 125 -0.18 0.62 -3.64
C LEU A 125 -0.51 -0.02 -2.28
N LEU A 126 0.49 -0.20 -1.43
CA LEU A 126 0.38 -0.96 -0.19
C LEU A 126 0.86 -0.16 1.02
N GLY A 127 0.13 -0.23 2.13
CA GLY A 127 0.63 0.31 3.40
C GLY A 127 1.73 -0.57 4.00
N SER A 128 1.52 -1.88 4.00
CA SER A 128 2.56 -2.86 4.30
C SER A 128 2.40 -4.17 3.55
N ALA A 129 3.49 -4.90 3.41
CA ALA A 129 3.49 -6.26 2.89
C ALA A 129 4.42 -7.18 3.69
N THR A 130 3.96 -8.40 3.95
CA THR A 130 4.72 -9.49 4.58
C THR A 130 4.51 -10.81 3.84
N ASP A 131 5.57 -11.59 3.61
CA ASP A 131 5.53 -12.89 2.93
C ASP A 131 4.69 -12.88 1.64
N SER A 132 4.75 -11.79 0.87
CA SER A 132 3.88 -11.54 -0.28
C SER A 132 4.65 -11.39 -1.59
N SER A 133 4.00 -11.76 -2.70
CA SER A 133 4.53 -11.59 -4.06
C SER A 133 3.73 -10.53 -4.79
N ILE A 134 4.40 -9.50 -5.31
CA ILE A 134 3.81 -8.39 -6.04
C ILE A 134 4.53 -8.27 -7.38
N ASN A 135 3.79 -8.42 -8.48
CA ASN A 135 4.38 -8.45 -9.82
C ASN A 135 3.55 -7.64 -10.82
N GLN A 136 4.20 -6.88 -11.68
CA GLN A 136 3.54 -6.11 -12.75
C GLN A 136 2.43 -5.18 -12.22
N CYS A 137 2.71 -4.48 -11.13
CA CYS A 137 1.77 -3.58 -10.47
C CYS A 137 2.29 -2.14 -10.45
N TYR A 138 1.40 -1.16 -10.31
CA TYR A 138 1.83 0.24 -10.25
C TYR A 138 0.96 1.15 -9.38
N ALA A 139 1.56 2.25 -8.92
CA ALA A 139 0.89 3.31 -8.15
C ALA A 139 1.12 4.68 -8.80
N LEU A 140 0.06 5.44 -9.07
CA LEU A 140 0.16 6.77 -9.69
C LEU A 140 -0.29 7.92 -8.79
N GLY A 141 -1.07 7.64 -7.74
CA GLY A 141 -1.57 8.67 -6.85
C GLY A 141 -0.49 9.20 -5.90
N ASP A 142 -0.64 10.45 -5.51
CA ASP A 142 0.28 11.10 -4.57
C ASP A 142 0.15 10.49 -3.17
N VAL A 143 1.28 10.41 -2.48
CA VAL A 143 1.40 9.87 -1.12
C VAL A 143 1.75 11.02 -0.19
N ILE A 144 0.75 11.50 0.55
CA ILE A 144 0.83 12.76 1.30
C ILE A 144 0.72 12.47 2.81
N ARG A 145 1.69 12.95 3.58
CA ARG A 145 1.66 12.85 5.04
C ARG A 145 0.78 13.95 5.67
N LEU A 146 -0.04 13.56 6.64
CA LEU A 146 -0.76 14.50 7.51
C LEU A 146 0.18 15.21 8.50
N PRO A 147 -0.07 16.49 8.83
CA PRO A 147 0.79 17.28 9.71
C PRO A 147 0.68 16.81 11.17
N ARG A 148 1.54 15.86 11.57
CA ARG A 148 1.62 15.35 12.95
C ARG A 148 3.04 14.94 13.34
N ASN A 149 3.36 15.07 14.63
CA ASN A 149 4.63 14.65 15.24
C ASN A 149 4.68 13.14 15.53
N ALA A 150 4.21 12.29 14.60
CA ALA A 150 4.49 10.86 14.71
C ALA A 150 5.98 10.62 14.40
N LEU A 151 6.61 9.81 15.26
CA LEU A 151 7.98 9.31 15.08
C LEU A 151 7.90 7.91 14.44
N ASN A 152 8.92 7.57 13.65
CA ASN A 152 9.12 6.31 12.94
C ASN A 152 8.07 6.03 11.85
N THR A 153 7.95 6.94 10.87
CA THR A 153 7.04 6.75 9.74
C THR A 153 7.75 6.05 8.59
N ALA A 154 7.09 5.11 7.93
CA ALA A 154 7.61 4.44 6.73
C ALA A 154 6.72 4.80 5.53
N ILE A 155 7.23 5.64 4.64
CA ILE A 155 6.44 6.24 3.56
C ILE A 155 7.09 5.89 2.23
N GLY A 156 6.36 5.17 1.38
CA GLY A 156 6.85 4.74 0.07
C GLY A 156 5.86 5.08 -1.04
N GLY A 157 6.33 5.59 -2.18
CA GLY A 157 5.43 5.84 -3.31
C GLY A 157 4.71 4.58 -3.82
N PHE A 158 5.30 3.40 -3.63
CA PHE A 158 4.67 2.10 -3.93
C PHE A 158 4.25 1.36 -2.66
N VAL A 159 5.17 1.15 -1.71
CA VAL A 159 4.92 0.42 -0.46
C VAL A 159 5.53 1.12 0.75
N GLY A 160 4.75 1.33 1.80
CA GLY A 160 5.25 1.93 3.05
C GLY A 160 6.28 1.04 3.74
N TYR A 161 5.87 -0.16 4.17
CA TYR A 161 6.72 -1.11 4.91
C TYR A 161 6.74 -2.50 4.25
N LEU A 162 7.93 -2.97 3.89
CA LEU A 162 8.14 -4.26 3.20
C LEU A 162 8.99 -5.19 4.06
N ALA A 163 8.48 -6.37 4.43
CA ALA A 163 9.20 -7.28 5.33
C ALA A 163 8.99 -8.77 5.05
N TYR A 164 9.84 -9.58 5.69
CA TYR A 164 9.68 -11.03 5.83
C TYR A 164 9.47 -11.74 4.49
N GLY A 165 10.48 -11.76 3.63
CA GLY A 165 10.48 -12.58 2.42
C GLY A 165 9.60 -12.11 1.28
N CYS A 166 9.21 -10.83 1.24
CA CYS A 166 8.45 -10.32 0.11
C CYS A 166 9.28 -10.27 -1.18
N GLN A 167 8.60 -10.39 -2.32
CA GLN A 167 9.19 -10.23 -3.65
C GLN A 167 8.36 -9.21 -4.43
N ILE A 168 8.98 -8.10 -4.82
CA ILE A 168 8.38 -7.08 -5.68
C ILE A 168 9.17 -7.04 -6.99
N THR A 169 8.48 -7.28 -8.11
CA THR A 169 9.10 -7.41 -9.44
C THR A 169 8.32 -6.66 -10.50
N ASP A 170 9.01 -5.98 -11.42
CA ASP A 170 8.38 -5.33 -12.59
C ASP A 170 7.30 -4.30 -12.20
N CYS A 171 7.53 -3.56 -11.11
CA CYS A 171 6.56 -2.63 -10.52
C CYS A 171 7.07 -1.19 -10.55
N TYR A 172 6.16 -0.20 -10.47
CA TYR A 172 6.58 1.19 -10.44
C TYR A 172 5.65 2.14 -9.68
N SER A 173 6.19 3.27 -9.22
CA SER A 173 5.44 4.39 -8.63
C SER A 173 5.75 5.70 -9.36
N ARG A 174 4.75 6.57 -9.50
CA ARG A 174 4.90 7.89 -10.15
C ARG A 174 4.28 9.07 -9.42
N GLY A 175 3.47 8.83 -8.39
CA GLY A 175 2.93 9.90 -7.55
C GLY A 175 4.00 10.52 -6.67
N ASP A 176 3.85 11.80 -6.37
CA ASP A 176 4.77 12.51 -5.50
C ASP A 176 4.65 11.99 -4.06
N VAL A 177 5.78 11.98 -3.33
CA VAL A 177 5.84 11.42 -1.98
C VAL A 177 6.26 12.50 -0.99
N GLU A 178 5.32 12.99 -0.21
CA GLU A 178 5.56 13.98 0.84
C GLU A 178 5.60 13.31 2.22
N GLY A 179 6.72 13.49 2.95
CA GLY A 179 6.90 12.87 4.25
C GLY A 179 8.09 13.39 5.05
N ARG A 180 8.34 12.76 6.20
CA ARG A 180 9.34 13.21 7.18
C ARG A 180 10.49 12.23 7.41
N GLU A 181 10.17 10.97 7.69
CA GLU A 181 11.10 9.91 8.11
C GLU A 181 10.88 8.67 7.22
N ASP A 182 11.92 7.84 7.06
CA ASP A 182 12.01 6.65 6.20
C ASP A 182 11.22 6.81 4.88
N LEU A 183 11.56 7.87 4.15
CA LEU A 183 10.87 8.31 2.94
C LEU A 183 11.60 7.77 1.71
N GLY A 184 10.90 6.97 0.89
CA GLY A 184 11.41 6.50 -0.40
C GLY A 184 10.41 6.68 -1.53
N GLY A 185 10.89 6.99 -2.73
CA GLY A 185 10.04 7.11 -3.92
C GLY A 185 9.33 5.81 -4.27
N PHE A 186 9.90 4.66 -3.91
CA PHE A 186 9.28 3.35 -4.10
C PHE A 186 8.92 2.67 -2.78
N CYS A 187 9.91 2.47 -1.89
CA CYS A 187 9.71 1.78 -0.62
C CYS A 187 10.15 2.65 0.57
N GLY A 188 9.31 2.78 1.60
CA GLY A 188 9.69 3.52 2.80
C GLY A 188 10.72 2.76 3.64
N TYR A 189 10.32 1.60 4.16
CA TYR A 189 11.16 0.78 5.04
C TYR A 189 11.25 -0.66 4.54
N LEU A 190 12.47 -1.14 4.32
CA LEU A 190 12.77 -2.44 3.73
C LEU A 190 13.45 -3.40 4.73
N VAL A 191 12.90 -4.61 4.86
CA VAL A 191 13.46 -5.72 5.66
C VAL A 191 13.41 -7.01 4.87
N GLN A 192 14.53 -7.75 4.81
CA GLN A 192 14.58 -9.15 4.35
C GLN A 192 13.68 -9.46 3.14
N SER A 193 13.76 -8.67 2.08
CA SER A 193 12.87 -8.77 0.91
C SER A 193 13.63 -8.45 -0.37
N ILE A 194 13.03 -8.78 -1.51
CA ILE A 194 13.58 -8.58 -2.85
C ILE A 194 12.76 -7.52 -3.57
N ILE A 195 13.44 -6.52 -4.14
CA ILE A 195 12.88 -5.55 -5.08
C ILE A 195 13.71 -5.61 -6.36
N GLU A 196 13.10 -5.99 -7.47
CA GLU A 196 13.80 -6.23 -8.72
C GLU A 196 13.06 -5.62 -9.92
N ARG A 197 13.78 -5.00 -10.86
CA ARG A 197 13.21 -4.38 -12.08
C ARG A 197 12.09 -3.38 -11.76
N CYS A 198 12.28 -2.55 -10.75
CA CYS A 198 11.29 -1.59 -10.28
C CYS A 198 11.77 -0.15 -10.43
N TYR A 199 10.87 0.82 -10.55
CA TYR A 199 11.27 2.23 -10.59
C TYR A 199 10.32 3.20 -9.92
N SER A 200 10.83 4.36 -9.51
CA SER A 200 10.02 5.48 -9.00
C SER A 200 10.37 6.80 -9.68
N THR A 201 9.38 7.54 -10.17
CA THR A 201 9.60 8.86 -10.82
C THR A 201 8.88 10.03 -10.15
N GLY A 202 8.16 9.79 -9.06
CA GLY A 202 7.53 10.89 -8.30
C GLY A 202 8.59 11.72 -7.58
N SER A 203 8.30 12.99 -7.35
CA SER A 203 9.19 13.85 -6.55
C SER A 203 9.18 13.42 -5.09
N VAL A 204 10.35 13.47 -4.45
CA VAL A 204 10.53 13.21 -3.03
C VAL A 204 11.17 14.46 -2.38
N PRO A 205 10.42 15.57 -2.22
CA PRO A 205 10.98 16.88 -1.84
C PRO A 205 11.64 16.84 -0.47
N VAL A 206 12.82 17.48 -0.34
CA VAL A 206 13.83 17.27 0.72
C VAL A 206 13.75 18.26 1.90
N PRO A 207 13.09 17.92 3.02
CA PRO A 207 13.38 18.65 4.28
C PRO A 207 14.10 17.91 5.43
N PHE A 208 14.36 16.59 5.40
CA PHE A 208 14.83 15.86 6.62
C PHE A 208 15.87 14.73 6.37
N ALA A 209 16.53 14.27 7.45
CA ALA A 209 17.85 13.61 7.45
C ALA A 209 17.94 12.11 7.11
N ASP A 210 16.84 11.36 7.06
CA ASP A 210 16.84 9.90 6.83
C ASP A 210 16.00 9.52 5.58
N ARG A 211 16.64 9.53 4.40
CA ARG A 211 15.98 9.37 3.09
C ARG A 211 16.83 8.59 2.10
N GLY A 212 16.16 7.95 1.14
CA GLY A 212 16.77 7.50 -0.11
C GLY A 212 15.76 7.60 -1.25
N GLY A 213 16.19 8.11 -2.40
CA GLY A 213 15.28 8.43 -3.51
C GLY A 213 14.42 7.25 -3.97
N PHE A 214 14.95 6.02 -3.89
CA PHE A 214 14.19 4.79 -4.16
C PHE A 214 13.68 4.09 -2.88
N VAL A 215 14.58 3.80 -1.93
CA VAL A 215 14.27 3.19 -0.63
C VAL A 215 14.66 4.15 0.49
N GLY A 216 13.73 4.46 1.40
CA GLY A 216 13.96 5.39 2.51
C GLY A 216 14.93 4.86 3.56
N TYR A 217 14.62 3.68 4.10
CA TYR A 217 15.46 2.99 5.07
C TYR A 217 15.51 1.49 4.78
N ARG A 218 16.70 0.91 4.94
CA ARG A 218 16.91 -0.54 4.86
C ARG A 218 17.43 -1.06 6.19
N SER A 219 16.71 -2.00 6.79
CA SER A 219 17.17 -2.68 7.99
C SER A 219 18.44 -3.48 7.70
N THR A 220 19.44 -3.34 8.58
CA THR A 220 20.78 -3.91 8.41
C THR A 220 20.95 -5.28 9.03
N SER A 221 19.97 -5.76 9.81
CA SER A 221 20.05 -7.03 10.56
C SER A 221 19.86 -8.29 9.70
N VAL A 222 19.38 -8.13 8.47
CA VAL A 222 19.03 -9.20 7.53
C VAL A 222 19.24 -8.73 6.09
N GLU A 223 19.62 -9.64 5.20
CA GLU A 223 19.93 -9.34 3.80
C GLU A 223 18.64 -9.00 3.03
N ALA A 224 18.67 -7.89 2.28
CA ALA A 224 17.64 -7.51 1.33
C ALA A 224 18.30 -7.30 -0.04
N VAL A 225 17.58 -7.63 -1.11
CA VAL A 225 18.12 -7.57 -2.48
C VAL A 225 17.39 -6.47 -3.24
N ILE A 226 18.16 -5.54 -3.81
CA ILE A 226 17.64 -4.48 -4.71
C ILE A 226 18.45 -4.56 -6.00
N THR A 227 17.82 -4.96 -7.10
CA THR A 227 18.50 -5.20 -8.39
C THR A 227 17.72 -4.59 -9.55
N ASP A 228 18.43 -4.05 -10.54
CA ASP A 228 17.82 -3.43 -11.74
C ASP A 228 16.74 -2.39 -11.44
N CYS A 229 16.93 -1.61 -10.36
CA CYS A 229 15.98 -0.59 -9.92
C CYS A 229 16.45 0.83 -10.23
N TYR A 230 15.51 1.74 -10.48
CA TYR A 230 15.78 3.11 -10.91
C TYR A 230 14.93 4.13 -10.15
N TYR A 231 15.46 5.34 -9.96
CA TYR A 231 14.67 6.48 -9.50
C TYR A 231 15.08 7.74 -10.23
N ASP A 232 14.21 8.75 -10.26
CA ASP A 232 14.54 10.06 -10.79
C ASP A 232 15.36 10.86 -9.77
N SER A 233 16.66 11.01 -10.02
CA SER A 233 17.57 11.75 -9.14
C SER A 233 17.48 13.27 -9.25
N GLU A 234 16.77 13.82 -10.23
CA GLU A 234 16.58 15.28 -10.35
C GLU A 234 15.47 15.77 -9.42
N THR A 235 14.49 14.91 -9.13
CA THR A 235 13.30 15.24 -8.34
C THR A 235 13.26 14.57 -6.95
N SER A 236 14.25 13.72 -6.62
CA SER A 236 14.32 12.93 -5.39
C SER A 236 15.52 13.24 -4.50
#